data_AF-A0A962Q9L7-F1
#
_entry.id   AF-A0A962Q9L7-F1
#
_cell.length_a   1.000
_cell.length_b   1.000
_cell.length_c   1.000
_cell.angle_alpha   90.00
_cell.angle_beta   90.00
_cell.angle_gamma   90.00
#
_symmetry.space_group_name_H-M   'P 1'
#
loop_
_entity.id
_entity.type
_entity.pdbx_description
1 polymer ?
#
loop_
_entity_poly.entity_id
_entity_poly.type
_entity_poly.pdbx_seq_one_letter_code
_entity_poly.pdbx_strand_id
1 'polypeptide(L)'
;MRDKYIKAEIIADSITDRGNRLTTFVVTCPRIVLAEFNTHRMLSRNSASSRAIPFETMLEKVISDPFIPIKWQKDHKGMQGSEYLSGRDVEFADNTWLRARDKAVLEAKMLNHNIGVTKQFCNRLLEPFLYHTIIVTASEWENFFALRAHEAAEIHIQNLAFKMLDEYNNSTPKLLKEGEWHIPFGDNMNHGKLRDLFWEIYQNQDPSYNDYQKEQVKIATARCARVSYLNYEGGDDYKKDIELHDRLASMGHWSPFEHCARVMTEVEYNTYSYNMPILDEKNQPIPNVGTSDFGWSGNFKGFVQYRKMFTGENKSDARVL
;
A
#
# COMPACT_ATOMS: atom_id res chain seq x y z
N MET A 1 19.87 -16.36 1.27
CA MET A 1 19.67 -15.60 2.51
C MET A 1 18.20 -15.67 2.90
N ARG A 2 17.86 -15.68 4.21
CA ARG A 2 16.48 -15.89 4.71
C ARG A 2 15.55 -14.71 4.44
N ASP A 3 16.11 -13.55 4.12
CA ASP A 3 15.43 -12.31 3.77
C ASP A 3 15.13 -12.19 2.27
N LYS A 4 15.38 -13.22 1.45
CA LYS A 4 15.26 -13.14 -0.02
C LYS A 4 13.86 -12.73 -0.53
N TYR A 5 12.82 -12.92 0.27
CA TYR A 5 11.45 -12.53 -0.06
C TYR A 5 11.07 -11.15 0.49
N ILE A 6 11.91 -10.53 1.33
CA ILE A 6 11.71 -9.15 1.77
C ILE A 6 12.21 -8.22 0.67
N LYS A 7 11.28 -7.44 0.11
CA LYS A 7 11.51 -6.63 -1.08
C LYS A 7 10.83 -5.27 -0.94
N ALA A 8 11.44 -4.26 -1.56
CA ALA A 8 10.86 -2.95 -1.75
C ALA A 8 11.14 -2.53 -3.20
N GLU A 9 10.13 -2.01 -3.88
CA GLU A 9 10.23 -1.51 -5.25
C GLU A 9 9.42 -0.21 -5.34
N ILE A 10 10.03 0.85 -5.88
CA ILE A 10 9.32 2.09 -6.18
C ILE A 10 8.65 1.95 -7.54
N ILE A 11 7.34 2.15 -7.57
CA ILE A 11 6.53 2.04 -8.80
C ILE A 11 6.00 3.40 -9.29
N ALA A 12 6.19 4.44 -8.50
CA ALA A 12 6.03 5.84 -8.88
C ALA A 12 6.72 6.73 -7.83
N ASP A 13 7.40 7.76 -8.29
CA ASP A 13 8.08 8.73 -7.42
C ASP A 13 8.01 10.11 -8.06
N SER A 14 7.48 11.07 -7.33
CA SER A 14 7.16 12.39 -7.86
C SER A 14 7.52 13.48 -6.88
N ILE A 15 7.87 14.66 -7.38
CA ILE A 15 8.17 15.84 -6.57
C ILE A 15 7.50 17.07 -7.18
N THR A 16 6.99 17.96 -6.33
CA THR A 16 6.43 19.25 -6.76
C THR A 16 7.51 20.32 -6.88
N ASP A 17 7.17 21.44 -7.52
CA ASP A 17 7.98 22.66 -7.53
C ASP A 17 8.26 23.23 -6.13
N ARG A 18 7.38 22.93 -5.16
CA ARG A 18 7.50 23.28 -3.74
C ARG A 18 8.35 22.27 -2.93
N GLY A 19 8.87 21.22 -3.57
CA GLY A 19 9.71 20.21 -2.93
C GLY A 19 8.94 19.12 -2.16
N ASN A 20 7.61 19.04 -2.28
CA ASN A 20 6.86 17.94 -1.69
C ASN A 20 7.03 16.68 -2.54
N ARG A 21 7.67 15.65 -1.98
CA ARG A 21 7.87 14.36 -2.64
C ARG A 21 6.74 13.40 -2.27
N LEU A 22 6.24 12.64 -3.24
CA LEU A 22 5.25 11.58 -3.07
C LEU A 22 5.79 10.32 -3.73
N THR A 23 5.91 9.24 -2.95
CA THR A 23 6.48 7.98 -3.41
C THR A 23 5.52 6.84 -3.14
N THR A 24 5.34 5.97 -4.13
CA THR A 24 4.57 4.73 -4.02
C THR A 24 5.50 3.54 -4.14
N PHE A 25 5.49 2.69 -3.10
CA PHE A 25 6.20 1.43 -3.07
C PHE A 25 5.26 0.24 -3.23
N VAL A 26 5.76 -0.83 -3.83
CA VAL A 26 5.31 -2.20 -3.58
C VAL A 26 6.34 -2.87 -2.68
N VAL A 27 5.90 -3.31 -1.51
CA VAL A 27 6.75 -3.98 -0.53
C VAL A 27 6.25 -5.37 -0.23
N THR A 28 7.17 -6.31 0.01
CA THR A 28 6.87 -7.64 0.53
C THR A 28 7.64 -7.85 1.83
N CYS A 29 6.95 -8.31 2.87
CA CYS A 29 7.54 -8.61 4.18
C CYS A 29 6.81 -9.77 4.86
N PRO A 30 7.35 -10.37 5.93
CA PRO A 30 6.62 -11.36 6.71
C PRO A 30 5.29 -10.79 7.19
N ARG A 31 4.22 -11.59 7.11
CA ARG A 31 2.88 -11.18 7.52
C ARG A 31 2.83 -10.76 9.00
N ILE A 32 3.70 -11.35 9.82
CA ILE A 32 3.78 -11.09 11.27
C ILE A 32 4.09 -9.61 11.58
N VAL A 33 4.81 -8.90 10.72
CA VAL A 33 5.17 -7.48 10.95
C VAL A 33 4.15 -6.47 10.40
N LEU A 34 3.03 -6.97 9.88
CA LEU A 34 1.98 -6.09 9.34
C LEU A 34 1.39 -5.19 10.42
N ALA A 35 1.26 -5.67 11.67
CA ALA A 35 0.69 -4.90 12.75
C ALA A 35 1.54 -3.65 13.04
N GLU A 36 2.86 -3.82 13.13
CA GLU A 36 3.85 -2.76 13.31
C GLU A 36 3.86 -1.80 12.13
N PHE A 37 3.80 -2.33 10.89
CA PHE A 37 3.69 -1.50 9.70
C PHE A 37 2.41 -0.64 9.72
N ASN A 38 1.29 -1.22 10.17
CA ASN A 38 -0.01 -0.57 10.22
C ASN A 38 -0.11 0.58 11.22
N THR A 39 0.78 0.65 12.22
CA THR A 39 0.83 1.74 13.21
C THR A 39 1.17 3.11 12.59
N HIS A 40 1.82 3.14 11.43
CA HIS A 40 2.18 4.37 10.73
C HIS A 40 0.99 4.94 9.97
N ARG A 41 0.27 5.90 10.57
CA ARG A 41 -1.04 6.38 10.07
C ARG A 41 -0.97 7.25 8.82
N MET A 42 0.16 7.94 8.60
CA MET A 42 0.38 8.79 7.42
C MET A 42 0.68 7.99 6.14
N LEU A 43 0.74 6.65 6.25
CA LEU A 43 0.94 5.79 5.10
C LEU A 43 -0.42 5.34 4.55
N SER A 44 -0.74 5.75 3.32
CA SER A 44 -1.88 5.22 2.58
C SER A 44 -1.53 3.85 2.01
N ARG A 45 -2.37 2.85 2.25
CA ARG A 45 -2.01 1.44 2.06
C ARG A 45 -3.14 0.63 1.44
N ASN A 46 -2.78 -0.28 0.54
CA ASN A 46 -3.62 -1.40 0.12
C ASN A 46 -2.82 -2.69 0.22
N SER A 47 -3.47 -3.79 0.59
CA SER A 47 -2.74 -5.05 0.79
C SER A 47 -3.66 -6.25 0.62
N ALA A 48 -3.07 -7.41 0.37
CA ALA A 48 -3.81 -8.66 0.24
C ALA A 48 -4.73 -8.96 1.42
N SER A 49 -5.90 -9.52 1.13
CA SER A 49 -6.81 -10.01 2.17
C SER A 49 -6.83 -11.52 2.16
N SER A 50 -6.42 -12.14 3.26
CA SER A 50 -6.52 -13.59 3.47
C SER A 50 -7.97 -14.09 3.37
N ARG A 51 -8.95 -13.21 3.60
CA ARG A 51 -10.37 -13.53 3.38
C ARG A 51 -10.74 -13.66 1.91
N ALA A 52 -10.01 -12.98 1.03
CA ALA A 52 -10.32 -12.90 -0.39
C ALA A 52 -9.58 -13.97 -1.20
N ILE A 53 -8.30 -14.23 -0.87
CA ILE A 53 -7.45 -15.20 -1.57
C ILE A 53 -8.02 -16.63 -1.43
N PRO A 54 -8.10 -17.43 -2.50
CA PRO A 54 -8.50 -18.83 -2.44
C PRO A 54 -7.64 -19.63 -1.45
N PHE A 55 -8.26 -20.60 -0.77
CA PHE A 55 -7.58 -21.42 0.25
C PHE A 55 -6.38 -22.17 -0.32
N GLU A 56 -6.56 -22.83 -1.48
CA GLU A 56 -5.47 -23.57 -2.15
C GLU A 56 -4.27 -22.68 -2.49
N THR A 57 -4.50 -21.46 -2.93
CA THR A 57 -3.43 -20.51 -3.24
C THR A 57 -2.62 -20.14 -1.99
N MET A 58 -3.25 -20.01 -0.83
CA MET A 58 -2.52 -19.76 0.42
C MET A 58 -1.79 -21.01 0.93
N LEU A 59 -2.38 -22.20 0.75
CA LEU A 59 -1.74 -23.48 1.05
C LEU A 59 -0.47 -23.69 0.23
N GLU A 60 -0.53 -23.41 -1.07
CA GLU A 60 0.64 -23.52 -1.94
C GLU A 60 1.78 -22.63 -1.44
N LYS A 61 1.50 -21.33 -1.22
CA LYS A 61 2.49 -20.36 -0.75
C LYS A 61 3.14 -20.73 0.58
N VAL A 62 2.37 -21.25 1.55
CA VAL A 62 2.92 -21.62 2.86
C VAL A 62 3.77 -22.90 2.80
N ILE A 63 3.52 -23.77 1.83
CA ILE A 63 4.29 -25.01 1.61
C ILE A 63 5.56 -24.70 0.81
N SER A 64 5.45 -23.98 -0.31
CA SER A 64 6.56 -23.70 -1.22
C SER A 64 7.54 -22.68 -0.64
N ASP A 65 7.02 -21.60 -0.06
CA ASP A 65 7.79 -20.41 0.30
C ASP A 65 7.41 -19.91 1.72
N PRO A 66 7.55 -20.76 2.77
CA PRO A 66 7.22 -20.37 4.13
C PRO A 66 8.09 -19.21 4.61
N PHE A 67 7.50 -18.31 5.38
CA PHE A 67 8.25 -17.43 6.24
C PHE A 67 8.96 -18.24 7.33
N ILE A 68 10.26 -17.99 7.49
CA ILE A 68 11.11 -18.47 8.58
C ILE A 68 11.88 -17.24 9.10
N PRO A 69 11.95 -17.00 10.42
CA PRO A 69 12.67 -15.85 10.96
C PRO A 69 14.11 -15.70 10.46
N ILE A 70 14.50 -14.46 10.16
CA ILE A 70 15.85 -14.10 9.67
C ILE A 70 16.91 -14.56 10.67
N LYS A 71 16.65 -14.34 11.97
CA LYS A 71 17.43 -14.84 13.10
C LYS A 71 16.49 -15.19 14.24
N TRP A 72 16.92 -16.11 15.10
CA TRP A 72 16.23 -16.48 16.32
C TRP A 72 16.85 -15.74 17.49
N GLN A 73 16.15 -14.72 17.99
CA GLN A 73 16.59 -13.96 19.15
C GLN A 73 16.45 -14.83 20.41
N LYS A 74 17.42 -14.74 21.33
CA LYS A 74 17.33 -15.40 22.63
C LYS A 74 16.29 -14.72 23.51
N ASP A 75 15.80 -15.46 24.50
CA ASP A 75 14.97 -14.89 25.56
C ASP A 75 15.70 -13.77 26.30
N HIS A 76 14.98 -12.69 26.61
CA HIS A 76 15.51 -11.49 27.24
C HIS A 76 14.38 -10.71 27.93
N LYS A 77 14.74 -9.82 28.85
CA LYS A 77 13.77 -8.93 29.51
C LYS A 77 13.50 -7.70 28.65
N GLY A 78 12.23 -7.29 28.56
CA GLY A 78 11.83 -6.10 27.81
C GLY A 78 11.45 -6.43 26.36
N MET A 79 11.42 -5.39 25.52
CA MET A 79 10.97 -5.50 24.12
C MET A 79 12.11 -5.71 23.12
N GLN A 80 13.37 -5.51 23.55
CA GLN A 80 14.54 -5.45 22.68
C GLN A 80 15.67 -6.31 23.25
N GLY A 81 16.25 -7.13 22.38
CA GLY A 81 17.37 -8.02 22.71
C GLY A 81 18.43 -7.99 21.61
N SER A 82 19.68 -8.26 21.96
CA SER A 82 20.81 -8.22 21.02
C SER A 82 21.46 -9.59 20.77
N GLU A 83 21.09 -10.60 21.56
CA GLU A 83 21.64 -11.95 21.43
C GLU A 83 20.77 -12.86 20.56
N TYR A 84 21.43 -13.67 19.74
CA TYR A 84 20.77 -14.61 18.83
C TYR A 84 21.32 -16.03 19.02
N LEU A 85 20.50 -17.02 18.70
CA LEU A 85 20.92 -18.42 18.60
C LEU A 85 21.94 -18.59 17.48
N SER A 86 22.79 -19.62 17.60
CA SER A 86 23.82 -19.94 16.62
C SER A 86 24.03 -21.45 16.48
N GLY A 87 24.67 -21.89 15.40
CA GLY A 87 24.99 -23.30 15.17
C GLY A 87 23.75 -24.20 15.17
N ARG A 88 23.83 -25.33 15.89
CA ARG A 88 22.78 -26.37 15.95
C ARG A 88 21.45 -25.86 16.53
N ASP A 89 21.46 -24.84 17.38
CA ASP A 89 20.24 -24.30 17.96
C ASP A 89 19.36 -23.61 16.90
N VAL A 90 19.98 -22.99 15.89
CA VAL A 90 19.27 -22.38 14.76
C VAL A 90 18.58 -23.45 13.91
N GLU A 91 19.26 -24.57 13.64
CA GLU A 91 18.68 -25.70 12.91
C GLU A 91 17.50 -26.32 13.68
N PHE A 92 17.63 -26.44 15.00
CA PHE A 92 16.54 -26.94 15.85
C PHE A 92 15.33 -26.00 15.85
N ALA A 93 15.56 -24.68 15.93
CA ALA A 93 14.50 -23.68 15.89
C ALA A 93 13.79 -23.66 14.53
N ASP A 94 14.53 -23.69 13.42
CA ASP A 94 13.98 -23.79 12.06
C ASP A 94 13.09 -25.03 11.92
N ASN A 95 13.58 -26.20 12.32
CA ASN A 95 12.81 -27.45 12.24
C ASN A 95 11.54 -27.40 13.11
N THR A 96 11.64 -26.81 14.30
CA THR A 96 10.48 -26.67 15.19
C THR A 96 9.43 -25.73 14.61
N TRP A 97 9.86 -24.61 14.02
CA TRP A 97 8.99 -23.67 13.32
C TRP A 97 8.27 -24.31 12.14
N LEU A 98 9.00 -25.06 11.30
CA LEU A 98 8.44 -25.74 10.14
C LEU A 98 7.49 -26.87 10.53
N ARG A 99 7.73 -27.58 11.64
CA ARG A 99 6.75 -28.54 12.19
C ARG A 99 5.47 -27.86 12.66
N ALA A 100 5.56 -26.67 13.26
CA ALA A 100 4.38 -25.90 13.64
C ALA A 100 3.58 -25.49 12.40
N ARG A 101 4.27 -25.05 11.34
CA ARG A 101 3.69 -24.76 10.03
C ARG A 101 3.00 -25.98 9.42
N ASP A 102 3.63 -27.15 9.45
CA ASP A 102 3.05 -28.39 8.91
C ASP A 102 1.77 -28.80 9.65
N LYS A 103 1.74 -28.65 10.98
CA LYS A 103 0.53 -28.87 11.78
C LYS A 103 -0.57 -27.86 11.43
N ALA A 104 -0.25 -26.58 11.33
CA ALA A 104 -1.21 -25.56 10.94
C ALA A 104 -1.81 -25.84 9.55
N VAL A 105 -0.99 -26.30 8.59
CA VAL A 105 -1.44 -26.75 7.26
C VAL A 105 -2.38 -27.94 7.36
N LEU A 106 -2.04 -28.96 8.16
CA LEU A 106 -2.88 -30.14 8.37
C LEU A 106 -4.26 -29.75 8.91
N GLU A 107 -4.30 -28.96 9.99
CA GLU A 107 -5.56 -28.55 10.62
C GLU A 107 -6.38 -27.63 9.72
N ALA A 108 -5.74 -26.71 8.99
CA ALA A 108 -6.42 -25.86 8.03
C ALA A 108 -7.07 -26.69 6.90
N LYS A 109 -6.40 -27.74 6.41
CA LYS A 109 -6.97 -28.68 5.44
C LYS A 109 -8.15 -29.45 6.02
N MET A 110 -8.04 -29.98 7.24
CA MET A 110 -9.16 -30.65 7.89
C MET A 110 -10.38 -29.73 8.02
N LEU A 111 -10.18 -28.49 8.46
CA LEU A 111 -11.24 -27.49 8.57
C LEU A 111 -11.88 -27.17 7.21
N ASN A 112 -11.07 -26.93 6.17
CA ASN A 112 -11.62 -26.53 4.87
C ASN A 112 -12.19 -27.69 4.05
N HIS A 113 -11.45 -28.78 3.90
CA HIS A 113 -11.79 -29.90 3.01
C HIS A 113 -12.73 -30.92 3.63
N ASN A 114 -12.60 -31.18 4.93
CA ASN A 114 -13.37 -32.24 5.60
C ASN A 114 -14.59 -31.69 6.34
N ILE A 115 -14.48 -30.52 6.97
CA ILE A 115 -15.57 -29.92 7.75
C ILE A 115 -16.35 -28.87 6.92
N GLY A 116 -15.72 -28.25 5.93
CA GLY A 116 -16.35 -27.23 5.08
C GLY A 116 -16.31 -25.82 5.66
N VAL A 117 -15.36 -25.52 6.57
CA VAL A 117 -15.17 -24.18 7.14
C VAL A 117 -14.66 -23.22 6.06
N THR A 118 -15.20 -22.01 6.04
CA THR A 118 -14.84 -20.98 5.06
C THR A 118 -13.35 -20.60 5.12
N LYS A 119 -12.79 -20.32 3.94
CA LYS A 119 -11.42 -19.82 3.77
C LYS A 119 -11.08 -18.63 4.67
N GLN A 120 -12.06 -17.80 5.02
CA GLN A 120 -11.84 -16.64 5.91
C GLN A 120 -11.27 -17.04 7.29
N PHE A 121 -11.60 -18.22 7.78
CA PHE A 121 -11.06 -18.73 9.05
C PHE A 121 -9.85 -19.62 8.81
N CYS A 122 -9.93 -20.56 7.85
CA CYS A 122 -8.84 -21.50 7.59
C CYS A 122 -7.54 -20.79 7.19
N ASN A 123 -7.61 -19.74 6.35
CA ASN A 123 -6.43 -18.99 5.93
C ASN A 123 -5.71 -18.28 7.10
N ARG A 124 -6.42 -17.94 8.18
CA ARG A 124 -5.81 -17.26 9.34
C ARG A 124 -4.85 -18.16 10.11
N LEU A 125 -5.05 -19.48 10.08
CA LEU A 125 -4.10 -20.44 10.67
C LEU A 125 -2.75 -20.44 9.93
N LEU A 126 -2.74 -20.03 8.67
CA LEU A 126 -1.56 -20.03 7.80
C LEU A 126 -0.79 -18.71 7.82
N GLU A 127 -1.44 -17.61 8.20
CA GLU A 127 -0.85 -16.26 8.21
C GLU A 127 0.51 -16.14 8.91
N PRO A 128 0.78 -16.81 10.06
CA PRO A 128 2.09 -16.71 10.73
C PRO A 128 3.28 -17.16 9.87
N PHE A 129 3.05 -17.94 8.83
CA PHE A 129 4.08 -18.56 8.00
C PHE A 129 4.12 -17.99 6.58
N LEU A 130 3.48 -16.84 6.34
CA LEU A 130 3.37 -16.25 5.03
C LEU A 130 4.11 -14.91 4.95
N TYR A 131 4.56 -14.61 3.74
CA TYR A 131 4.89 -13.24 3.34
C TYR A 131 3.64 -12.52 2.85
N HIS A 132 3.68 -11.20 2.93
CA HIS A 132 2.58 -10.31 2.62
C HIS A 132 3.06 -9.16 1.74
N THR A 133 2.31 -8.86 0.68
CA THR A 133 2.59 -7.74 -0.21
C THR A 133 1.66 -6.57 0.08
N ILE A 134 2.23 -5.38 0.18
CA ILE A 134 1.57 -4.12 0.49
C ILE A 134 1.97 -3.12 -0.58
N ILE A 135 0.99 -2.41 -1.14
CA ILE A 135 1.25 -1.16 -1.85
C ILE A 135 1.05 -0.02 -0.86
N VAL A 136 1.99 0.91 -0.83
CA VAL A 136 2.03 2.00 0.13
C VAL A 136 2.47 3.30 -0.53
N THR A 137 1.73 4.37 -0.28
CA THR A 137 2.01 5.71 -0.79
C THR A 137 2.06 6.69 0.36
N ALA A 138 3.06 7.58 0.38
CA ALA A 138 3.15 8.66 1.35
C ALA A 138 4.03 9.81 0.86
N SER A 139 3.77 11.01 1.40
CA SER A 139 4.68 12.15 1.32
C SER A 139 5.63 12.23 2.51
N GLU A 140 5.26 11.66 3.65
CA GLU A 140 6.04 11.70 4.90
C GLU A 140 6.69 10.35 5.21
N TRP A 141 7.94 10.17 4.79
CA TRP A 141 8.68 8.93 5.01
C TRP A 141 9.67 8.99 6.18
N GLU A 142 10.11 10.19 6.57
CA GLU A 142 11.19 10.38 7.55
C GLU A 142 10.91 9.66 8.87
N ASN A 143 9.71 9.84 9.45
CA ASN A 143 9.35 9.19 10.71
C ASN A 143 9.29 7.65 10.58
N PHE A 144 8.86 7.12 9.43
CA PHE A 144 8.87 5.68 9.20
C PHE A 144 10.31 5.15 9.21
N PHE A 145 11.21 5.79 8.45
CA PHE A 145 12.61 5.39 8.38
C PHE A 145 13.32 5.56 9.73
N ALA A 146 13.14 6.69 10.43
CA ALA A 146 13.73 6.93 11.73
C ALA A 146 13.36 5.87 12.78
N LEU A 147 12.11 5.37 12.75
CA LEU A 147 11.63 4.39 13.72
C LEU A 147 11.87 2.94 13.30
N ARG A 148 11.90 2.65 12.00
CA ARG A 148 11.93 1.28 11.48
C ARG A 148 13.27 0.90 10.85
N ALA A 149 13.97 1.81 10.17
CA ALA A 149 15.35 1.60 9.74
C ALA A 149 16.32 1.89 10.91
N HIS A 150 16.09 1.21 12.03
CA HIS A 150 16.74 1.47 13.31
C HIS A 150 17.05 0.15 14.02
N GLU A 151 18.20 0.05 14.70
CA GLU A 151 18.69 -1.18 15.36
C GLU A 151 17.69 -1.79 16.35
N ALA A 152 16.89 -0.93 16.97
CA ALA A 152 15.93 -1.28 18.01
C ALA A 152 14.56 -1.77 17.48
N ALA A 153 14.36 -1.72 16.16
CA ALA A 153 13.17 -2.26 15.51
C ALA A 153 13.25 -3.78 15.37
N GLU A 154 12.09 -4.44 15.28
CA GLU A 154 12.01 -5.87 15.01
C GLU A 154 12.73 -6.20 13.69
N ILE A 155 13.53 -7.27 13.67
CA ILE A 155 14.54 -7.50 12.63
C ILE A 155 13.97 -7.60 11.21
N HIS A 156 12.71 -8.01 11.04
CA HIS A 156 12.09 -8.18 9.73
C HIS A 156 11.55 -6.84 9.19
N ILE A 157 10.87 -6.04 10.02
CA ILE A 157 10.45 -4.70 9.60
C ILE A 157 11.65 -3.77 9.46
N GLN A 158 12.70 -3.99 10.25
CA GLN A 158 13.98 -3.31 10.10
C GLN A 158 14.62 -3.59 8.74
N ASN A 159 14.75 -4.87 8.37
CA ASN A 159 15.29 -5.25 7.08
C ASN A 159 14.48 -4.64 5.92
N LEU A 160 13.14 -4.66 6.02
CA LEU A 160 12.29 -3.98 5.03
C LEU A 160 12.58 -2.48 4.98
N ALA A 161 12.62 -1.80 6.13
CA ALA A 161 12.76 -0.34 6.18
C ALA A 161 14.11 0.14 5.63
N PHE A 162 15.21 -0.59 5.88
CA PHE A 162 16.50 -0.30 5.24
C PHE A 162 16.43 -0.45 3.73
N LYS A 163 15.83 -1.54 3.22
CA LYS A 163 15.65 -1.72 1.76
C LYS A 163 14.81 -0.59 1.15
N MET A 164 13.73 -0.18 1.82
CA MET A 164 12.91 0.95 1.37
C MET A 164 13.69 2.27 1.38
N LEU A 165 14.51 2.50 2.40
CA LEU A 165 15.34 3.71 2.52
C LEU A 165 16.41 3.76 1.42
N ASP A 166 17.05 2.63 1.12
CA ASP A 166 18.03 2.53 0.03
C ASP A 166 17.37 2.85 -1.32
N GLU A 167 16.22 2.24 -1.63
CA GLU A 167 15.46 2.54 -2.85
C GLU A 167 15.02 4.02 -2.90
N TYR A 168 14.54 4.56 -1.77
CA TYR A 168 14.11 5.96 -1.68
C TYR A 168 15.25 6.95 -1.96
N ASN A 169 16.44 6.70 -1.42
CA ASN A 169 17.61 7.56 -1.59
C ASN A 169 18.23 7.43 -3.00
N ASN A 170 18.14 6.25 -3.61
CA ASN A 170 18.67 6.00 -4.95
C ASN A 170 17.70 6.45 -6.07
N SER A 171 16.41 6.62 -5.76
CA SER A 171 15.42 7.08 -6.73
C SER A 171 15.53 8.58 -7.02
N THR A 172 15.37 8.95 -8.29
CA THR A 172 15.24 10.34 -8.73
C THR A 172 13.77 10.65 -9.01
N PRO A 173 13.07 11.45 -8.18
CA PRO A 173 11.64 11.70 -8.37
C PRO A 173 11.37 12.53 -9.62
N LYS A 174 10.27 12.22 -10.31
CA LYS A 174 9.79 12.98 -11.46
C LYS A 174 9.19 14.30 -11.01
N LEU A 175 9.71 15.42 -11.53
CA LEU A 175 9.10 16.73 -11.32
C LEU A 175 7.71 16.77 -11.98
N LEU A 176 6.68 17.08 -11.19
CA LEU A 176 5.32 17.27 -11.66
C LEU A 176 4.87 18.72 -11.46
N LYS A 177 4.22 19.28 -12.47
CA LYS A 177 3.65 20.64 -12.45
C LYS A 177 2.22 20.62 -11.90
N GLU A 178 1.71 21.79 -11.57
CA GLU A 178 0.33 21.96 -11.13
C GLU A 178 -0.66 21.27 -12.09
N GLY A 179 -1.56 20.46 -11.54
CA GLY A 179 -2.52 19.69 -12.32
C GLY A 179 -2.03 18.33 -12.85
N GLU A 180 -0.72 18.06 -12.86
CA GLU A 180 -0.18 16.75 -13.25
C GLU A 180 -0.34 15.71 -12.13
N TRP A 181 -0.25 14.43 -12.49
CA TRP A 181 -0.61 13.32 -11.61
C TRP A 181 0.57 12.40 -11.26
N HIS A 182 0.62 12.03 -9.99
CA HIS A 182 1.33 10.86 -9.51
C HIS A 182 0.45 9.63 -9.78
N ILE A 183 0.91 8.77 -10.70
CA ILE A 183 0.16 7.60 -11.19
C ILE A 183 1.00 6.33 -10.98
N PRO A 184 0.75 5.54 -9.91
CA PRO A 184 1.40 4.26 -9.70
C PRO A 184 1.23 3.32 -10.91
N PHE A 185 2.30 2.65 -11.33
CA PHE A 185 2.35 1.81 -12.54
C PHE A 185 2.12 2.57 -13.87
N GLY A 186 2.09 3.90 -13.86
CA GLY A 186 1.82 4.72 -15.04
C GLY A 186 2.86 4.54 -16.15
N ASP A 187 4.14 4.51 -15.78
CA ASP A 187 5.26 4.37 -16.74
C ASP A 187 5.29 2.99 -17.43
N ASN A 188 4.61 1.99 -16.84
CA ASN A 188 4.50 0.63 -17.39
C ASN A 188 3.23 0.43 -18.23
N MET A 189 2.44 1.49 -18.49
CA MET A 189 1.26 1.37 -19.35
C MET A 189 1.63 1.47 -20.83
N ASN A 190 1.05 0.58 -21.64
CA ASN A 190 1.25 0.56 -23.09
C ASN A 190 0.45 1.68 -23.76
N HIS A 191 1.14 2.72 -24.22
CA HIS A 191 0.53 3.87 -24.86
C HIS A 191 -0.32 3.55 -26.10
N GLY A 192 0.07 2.54 -26.89
CA GLY A 192 -0.68 2.12 -28.08
C GLY A 192 -2.06 1.55 -27.70
N LYS A 193 -2.07 0.59 -26.76
CA LYS A 193 -3.32 0.01 -26.24
C LYS A 193 -4.22 1.05 -25.56
N LEU A 194 -3.63 2.00 -24.82
CA LEU A 194 -4.38 3.12 -24.23
C LEU A 194 -5.01 3.99 -25.31
N ARG A 195 -4.27 4.34 -26.36
CA ARG A 195 -4.78 5.15 -27.48
C ARG A 195 -5.96 4.45 -28.16
N ASP A 196 -5.82 3.17 -28.49
CA ASP A 196 -6.88 2.41 -29.16
C ASP A 196 -8.14 2.33 -28.30
N LEU A 197 -7.98 2.01 -27.01
CA LEU A 197 -9.11 1.95 -26.07
C LEU A 197 -9.79 3.31 -25.90
N PHE A 198 -9.02 4.39 -25.76
CA PHE A 198 -9.60 5.71 -25.52
C PHE A 198 -10.27 6.27 -26.77
N TRP A 199 -9.74 5.97 -27.96
CA TRP A 199 -10.42 6.27 -29.22
C TRP A 199 -11.82 5.63 -29.28
N GLU A 200 -11.97 4.39 -28.81
CA GLU A 200 -13.28 3.72 -28.69
C GLU A 200 -14.18 4.40 -27.63
N ILE A 201 -13.66 4.63 -26.42
CA ILE A 201 -14.41 5.24 -25.30
C ILE A 201 -14.94 6.64 -25.67
N TYR A 202 -14.12 7.43 -26.36
CA TYR A 202 -14.44 8.81 -26.77
C TYR A 202 -15.06 8.87 -28.18
N GLN A 203 -15.64 7.77 -28.67
CA GLN A 203 -16.44 7.73 -29.90
C GLN A 203 -15.71 8.27 -31.14
N ASN A 204 -14.44 7.92 -31.30
CA ASN A 204 -13.57 8.37 -32.39
C ASN A 204 -13.22 9.87 -32.34
N GLN A 205 -13.22 10.47 -31.15
CA GLN A 205 -12.68 11.80 -30.91
C GLN A 205 -11.33 11.69 -30.19
N ASP A 206 -10.41 12.59 -30.50
CA ASP A 206 -9.10 12.61 -29.84
C ASP A 206 -9.27 13.12 -28.40
N PRO A 207 -9.00 12.30 -27.37
CA PRO A 207 -9.15 12.72 -25.98
C PRO A 207 -8.18 13.86 -25.65
N SER A 208 -8.61 14.78 -24.80
CA SER A 208 -7.70 15.78 -24.27
C SER A 208 -6.61 15.12 -23.40
N TYR A 209 -5.53 15.86 -23.13
CA TYR A 209 -4.50 15.39 -22.19
C TYR A 209 -5.07 15.03 -20.82
N ASN A 210 -6.04 15.82 -20.33
CA ASN A 210 -6.69 15.59 -19.04
C ASN A 210 -7.57 14.34 -19.05
N ASP A 211 -8.25 14.07 -20.16
CA ASP A 211 -9.03 12.84 -20.37
C ASP A 211 -8.13 11.60 -20.29
N TYR A 212 -6.96 11.67 -20.94
CA TYR A 212 -5.99 10.58 -20.91
C TYR A 212 -5.50 10.29 -19.49
N GLN A 213 -5.11 11.32 -18.75
CA GLN A 213 -4.67 11.17 -17.35
C GLN A 213 -5.77 10.59 -16.46
N LYS A 214 -7.02 11.03 -16.64
CA LYS A 214 -8.16 10.54 -15.86
C LYS A 214 -8.35 9.04 -16.01
N GLU A 215 -8.31 8.51 -17.22
CA GLU A 215 -8.45 7.08 -17.46
C GLU A 215 -7.22 6.29 -16.97
N GLN A 216 -6.00 6.84 -17.09
CA GLN A 216 -4.80 6.25 -16.48
C GLN A 216 -4.91 6.14 -14.95
N VAL A 217 -5.46 7.17 -14.28
CA VAL A 217 -5.71 7.15 -12.83
C VAL A 217 -6.68 6.03 -12.46
N LYS A 218 -7.72 5.78 -13.26
CA LYS A 218 -8.64 4.65 -13.03
C LYS A 218 -7.91 3.31 -13.13
N ILE A 219 -7.12 3.14 -14.20
CA ILE A 219 -6.35 1.91 -14.43
C ILE A 219 -5.37 1.67 -13.28
N ALA A 220 -4.60 2.69 -12.89
CA ALA A 220 -3.66 2.62 -11.77
C ALA A 220 -4.37 2.27 -10.46
N THR A 221 -5.52 2.89 -10.17
CA THR A 221 -6.32 2.61 -8.97
C THR A 221 -6.78 1.15 -8.93
N ALA A 222 -7.25 0.61 -10.06
CA ALA A 222 -7.64 -0.80 -10.16
C ALA A 222 -6.44 -1.75 -9.97
N ARG A 223 -5.27 -1.41 -10.53
CA ARG A 223 -4.02 -2.15 -10.32
C ARG A 223 -3.57 -2.12 -8.86
N CYS A 224 -3.69 -0.98 -8.18
CA CYS A 224 -3.43 -0.85 -6.74
C CYS A 224 -4.36 -1.76 -5.91
N ALA A 225 -5.64 -1.88 -6.29
CA ALA A 225 -6.56 -2.82 -5.65
C ALA A 225 -6.15 -4.28 -5.87
N ARG A 226 -5.55 -4.59 -7.04
CA ARG A 226 -5.13 -5.94 -7.44
C ARG A 226 -3.77 -6.38 -6.92
N VAL A 227 -2.99 -5.52 -6.27
CA VAL A 227 -1.76 -5.96 -5.56
C VAL A 227 -2.09 -7.08 -4.54
N SER A 228 -3.34 -7.15 -4.09
CA SER A 228 -3.89 -8.25 -3.30
C SER A 228 -4.00 -9.62 -4.00
N TYR A 229 -3.95 -9.66 -5.34
CA TYR A 229 -4.23 -10.82 -6.17
C TYR A 229 -3.07 -11.29 -7.06
N LEU A 230 -1.95 -10.55 -7.11
CA LEU A 230 -0.65 -10.85 -7.76
C LEU A 230 -0.65 -11.94 -8.86
N ASN A 231 -1.60 -11.86 -9.76
CA ASN A 231 -1.59 -12.50 -11.06
C ASN A 231 -1.82 -11.35 -12.04
N TYR A 232 -0.73 -10.75 -12.53
CA TYR A 232 -0.76 -10.02 -13.80
C TYR A 232 -1.03 -10.96 -14.99
N GLU A 233 -1.45 -12.21 -14.72
CA GLU A 233 -1.92 -13.20 -15.70
C GLU A 233 -3.11 -12.72 -16.53
N GLY A 234 -3.79 -11.64 -16.14
CA GLY A 234 -4.87 -11.03 -16.91
C GLY A 234 -4.43 -10.18 -18.12
N GLY A 235 -3.12 -9.90 -18.28
CA GLY A 235 -2.64 -9.02 -19.34
C GLY A 235 -3.09 -7.56 -19.19
N ASP A 236 -2.66 -6.70 -20.11
CA ASP A 236 -3.05 -5.28 -20.19
C ASP A 236 -4.51 -5.08 -20.65
N ASP A 237 -5.47 -5.62 -19.91
CA ASP A 237 -6.90 -5.36 -20.16
C ASP A 237 -7.33 -4.10 -19.41
N TYR A 238 -6.99 -2.94 -19.97
CA TYR A 238 -7.30 -1.63 -19.41
C TYR A 238 -8.80 -1.37 -19.26
N LYS A 239 -9.62 -2.01 -20.11
CA LYS A 239 -11.08 -1.92 -20.00
C LYS A 239 -11.57 -2.57 -18.71
N LYS A 240 -11.10 -3.78 -18.38
CA LYS A 240 -11.41 -4.43 -17.09
C LYS A 240 -10.86 -3.66 -15.90
N ASP A 241 -9.75 -2.95 -16.05
CA ASP A 241 -9.21 -2.09 -15.01
C ASP A 241 -10.15 -0.91 -14.73
N ILE A 242 -10.61 -0.22 -15.78
CA ILE A 242 -11.61 0.87 -15.65
C ILE A 242 -12.92 0.35 -15.05
N GLU A 243 -13.45 -0.78 -15.52
CA GLU A 243 -14.66 -1.39 -14.96
C GLU A 243 -14.51 -1.78 -13.49
N LEU A 244 -13.34 -2.27 -13.08
CA LEU A 244 -13.05 -2.58 -11.68
C LEU A 244 -13.00 -1.30 -10.85
N HIS A 245 -12.34 -0.25 -11.33
CA HIS A 245 -12.33 1.06 -10.67
C HIS A 245 -13.76 1.57 -10.42
N ASP A 246 -14.59 1.62 -11.46
CA ASP A 246 -15.95 2.18 -11.36
C ASP A 246 -16.83 1.37 -10.39
N ARG A 247 -16.65 0.05 -10.37
CA ARG A 247 -17.30 -0.84 -9.40
C ARG A 247 -16.84 -0.59 -7.96
N LEU A 248 -15.54 -0.38 -7.74
CA LEU A 248 -15.01 -0.09 -6.40
C LEU A 248 -15.52 1.25 -5.89
N ALA A 249 -15.58 2.27 -6.74
CA ALA A 249 -16.13 3.58 -6.42
C ALA A 249 -17.61 3.47 -6.02
N SER A 250 -18.42 2.76 -6.80
CA SER A 250 -19.86 2.63 -6.52
C SER A 250 -20.18 1.90 -5.21
N MET A 251 -19.31 0.98 -4.78
CA MET A 251 -19.41 0.28 -3.49
C MET A 251 -18.87 1.11 -2.31
N GLY A 252 -18.16 2.21 -2.59
CA GLY A 252 -17.42 2.98 -1.60
C GLY A 252 -16.20 2.24 -1.05
N HIS A 253 -15.56 1.39 -1.86
CA HIS A 253 -14.31 0.73 -1.51
C HIS A 253 -13.13 1.67 -1.81
N TRP A 254 -12.88 2.59 -0.88
CA TRP A 254 -12.02 3.75 -1.13
C TRP A 254 -10.51 3.56 -0.94
N SER A 255 -10.05 2.49 -0.28
CA SER A 255 -8.60 2.33 -0.02
C SER A 255 -7.72 2.29 -1.27
N PRO A 256 -8.11 1.70 -2.42
CA PRO A 256 -7.29 1.77 -3.64
C PRO A 256 -7.16 3.18 -4.23
N PHE A 257 -8.11 4.07 -3.94
CA PHE A 257 -8.16 5.45 -4.46
C PHE A 257 -7.19 6.38 -3.72
N GLU A 258 -6.50 5.87 -2.70
CA GLU A 258 -5.54 6.67 -1.94
C GLU A 258 -4.19 6.81 -2.61
N HIS A 259 -3.87 6.01 -3.64
CA HIS A 259 -2.51 5.93 -4.19
C HIS A 259 -2.23 6.90 -5.34
N CYS A 260 -3.26 7.28 -6.10
CA CYS A 260 -3.14 8.33 -7.12
C CYS A 260 -3.34 9.70 -6.48
N ALA A 261 -2.59 10.72 -6.93
CA ALA A 261 -2.75 12.08 -6.45
C ALA A 261 -2.35 13.11 -7.51
N ARG A 262 -2.99 14.28 -7.48
CA ARG A 262 -2.73 15.39 -8.41
C ARG A 262 -1.95 16.50 -7.72
N VAL A 263 -0.96 17.09 -8.36
CA VAL A 263 -0.26 18.27 -7.82
C VAL A 263 -1.26 19.41 -7.60
N MET A 264 -1.21 20.00 -6.40
CA MET A 264 -2.05 21.13 -6.04
C MET A 264 -1.70 22.37 -6.87
N THR A 265 -2.71 23.17 -7.18
CA THR A 265 -2.52 24.57 -7.56
C THR A 265 -2.12 25.41 -6.35
N GLU A 266 -1.61 26.62 -6.58
CA GLU A 266 -1.31 27.56 -5.49
C GLU A 266 -2.52 27.83 -4.57
N VAL A 267 -3.72 27.98 -5.15
CA VAL A 267 -4.95 28.19 -4.39
C VAL A 267 -5.29 26.96 -3.55
N GLU A 268 -5.20 25.75 -4.11
CA GLU A 268 -5.44 24.51 -3.37
C GLU A 268 -4.44 24.35 -2.24
N TYR A 269 -3.15 24.60 -2.49
CA TYR A 269 -2.12 24.49 -1.46
C TYR A 269 -2.43 25.38 -0.25
N ASN A 270 -2.81 26.64 -0.49
CA ASN A 270 -3.09 27.61 0.58
C ASN A 270 -4.44 27.39 1.28
N THR A 271 -5.34 26.59 0.72
CA THR A 271 -6.69 26.35 1.28
C THR A 271 -6.81 24.98 1.96
N TYR A 272 -6.05 23.98 1.51
CA TYR A 272 -6.00 22.65 2.11
C TYR A 272 -5.08 22.70 3.34
N SER A 273 -5.59 22.33 4.53
CA SER A 273 -4.79 22.29 5.75
C SER A 273 -5.24 21.17 6.69
N TYR A 274 -4.35 20.75 7.59
CA TYR A 274 -4.62 19.69 8.58
C TYR A 274 -5.69 20.10 9.62
N ASN A 275 -5.81 21.40 9.84
CA ASN A 275 -6.79 22.03 10.72
C ASN A 275 -7.89 22.62 9.85
N MET A 276 -9.16 22.55 10.28
CA MET A 276 -10.22 23.35 9.66
C MET A 276 -9.72 24.79 9.47
N PRO A 277 -9.94 25.42 8.30
CA PRO A 277 -9.65 26.84 8.16
C PRO A 277 -10.37 27.57 9.30
N ILE A 278 -9.64 28.36 10.09
CA ILE A 278 -10.29 29.25 11.05
C ILE A 278 -11.16 30.17 10.22
N LEU A 279 -12.48 30.06 10.37
CA LEU A 279 -13.41 30.90 9.64
C LEU A 279 -13.58 32.22 10.37
N ASP A 280 -13.70 33.31 9.63
CA ASP A 280 -14.11 34.60 10.15
C ASP A 280 -15.60 34.60 10.51
N GLU A 281 -16.06 35.71 11.07
CA GLU A 281 -17.45 35.93 11.46
C GLU A 281 -18.44 35.84 10.28
N LYS A 282 -17.94 35.78 9.03
CA LYS A 282 -18.68 35.64 7.77
C LYS A 282 -18.48 34.26 7.13
N ASN A 283 -17.95 33.30 7.87
CA ASN A 283 -17.68 31.94 7.42
C ASN A 283 -16.62 31.85 6.30
N GLN A 284 -15.75 32.86 6.16
CA GLN A 284 -14.66 32.88 5.18
C GLN A 284 -13.34 32.44 5.85
N PRO A 285 -12.45 31.71 5.17
CA PRO A 285 -11.15 31.34 5.73
C PRO A 285 -10.34 32.58 6.14
N ILE A 286 -9.89 32.66 7.40
CA ILE A 286 -8.93 33.67 7.88
C ILE A 286 -7.52 33.24 7.47
N PRO A 287 -6.83 34.01 6.61
CA PRO A 287 -5.43 33.76 6.32
C PRO A 287 -4.58 34.08 7.56
N ASN A 288 -3.63 33.20 7.91
CA ASN A 288 -2.52 33.44 8.84
C ASN A 288 -2.86 33.66 10.33
N VAL A 289 -3.56 32.72 10.98
CA VAL A 289 -3.54 32.64 12.45
C VAL A 289 -3.22 31.20 12.90
N GLY A 290 -1.97 30.99 13.33
CA GLY A 290 -1.50 29.78 14.03
C GLY A 290 -0.92 28.69 13.12
N THR A 291 0.42 28.60 13.06
CA THR A 291 1.24 27.53 12.42
C THR A 291 0.49 26.68 11.40
N SER A 292 0.08 27.29 10.30
CA SER A 292 -0.81 26.66 9.34
C SER A 292 -0.01 25.74 8.44
N ASP A 293 0.03 24.47 8.81
CA ASP A 293 0.54 23.40 7.97
C ASP A 293 -0.44 23.21 6.80
N PHE A 294 -0.17 23.94 5.71
CA PHE A 294 -0.93 24.00 4.47
C PHE A 294 -0.53 22.87 3.51
N GLY A 295 -1.32 22.70 2.45
CA GLY A 295 -1.05 21.76 1.37
C GLY A 295 -1.46 20.32 1.67
N TRP A 296 -2.31 20.06 2.66
CA TRP A 296 -2.66 18.69 3.05
C TRP A 296 -3.99 18.18 2.48
N SER A 297 -3.95 17.08 1.74
CA SER A 297 -5.13 16.35 1.28
C SER A 297 -5.08 14.90 1.75
N GLY A 298 -5.91 14.58 2.75
CA GLY A 298 -5.81 13.28 3.42
C GLY A 298 -4.45 13.11 4.07
N ASN A 299 -3.69 12.10 3.63
CA ASN A 299 -2.37 11.80 4.17
C ASN A 299 -1.21 12.46 3.41
N PHE A 300 -1.49 13.23 2.35
CA PHE A 300 -0.45 13.73 1.44
C PHE A 300 -0.30 15.25 1.51
N LYS A 301 0.96 15.71 1.47
CA LYS A 301 1.32 17.11 1.39
C LYS A 301 1.73 17.51 -0.04
N GLY A 302 1.20 18.63 -0.55
CA GLY A 302 1.47 19.15 -1.90
C GLY A 302 0.65 18.51 -3.02
N PHE A 303 -0.18 17.51 -2.69
CA PHE A 303 -1.00 16.78 -3.66
C PHE A 303 -2.44 16.63 -3.18
N VAL A 304 -3.40 16.75 -4.09
CA VAL A 304 -4.80 16.36 -3.86
C VAL A 304 -4.91 14.85 -4.04
N GLN A 305 -5.15 14.11 -2.95
CA GLN A 305 -5.33 12.66 -2.98
C GLN A 305 -6.61 12.30 -3.75
N TYR A 306 -6.55 11.35 -4.68
CA TYR A 306 -7.67 11.04 -5.58
C TYR A 306 -8.95 10.67 -4.83
N ARG A 307 -8.84 9.87 -3.76
CA ARG A 307 -9.93 9.55 -2.84
C ARG A 307 -10.71 10.79 -2.35
N LYS A 308 -10.02 11.89 -2.08
CA LYS A 308 -10.60 13.15 -1.56
C LYS A 308 -11.39 13.93 -2.60
N MET A 309 -11.35 13.51 -3.87
CA MET A 309 -12.15 14.10 -4.94
C MET A 309 -13.57 13.51 -5.04
N PHE A 310 -13.90 12.49 -4.21
CA PHE A 310 -15.21 11.84 -4.21
C PHE A 310 -16.09 12.35 -3.08
N THR A 311 -17.27 12.87 -3.43
CA THR A 311 -18.26 13.39 -2.46
C THR A 311 -18.82 12.32 -1.51
N GLY A 312 -18.81 11.05 -1.93
CA GLY A 312 -19.30 9.90 -1.15
C GLY A 312 -18.23 9.17 -0.35
N GLU A 313 -17.02 9.73 -0.15
CA GLU A 313 -15.96 9.02 0.57
C GLU A 313 -16.28 8.78 2.05
N ASN A 314 -17.02 9.71 2.66
CA ASN A 314 -17.45 9.66 4.05
C ASN A 314 -18.92 9.26 4.11
N LYS A 315 -19.22 8.20 4.85
CA LYS A 315 -20.59 7.75 5.11
C LYS A 315 -20.98 8.19 6.51
N SER A 316 -22.14 8.83 6.65
CA SER A 316 -22.77 9.06 7.94
C SER A 316 -23.44 7.77 8.43
N ASP A 317 -23.23 7.40 9.69
CA ASP A 317 -23.98 6.34 10.34
C ASP A 317 -24.94 6.99 11.34
N ALA A 318 -26.25 6.85 11.10
CA ALA A 318 -27.28 7.48 11.92
C ALA A 318 -27.29 7.02 13.39
N ARG A 319 -26.54 5.97 13.73
CA ARG A 319 -26.37 5.49 15.11
C ARG A 319 -25.30 6.27 15.89
N VAL A 320 -24.52 7.11 15.22
CA VAL A 320 -23.50 7.99 15.83
C VAL A 320 -24.15 9.34 16.13
N LEU A 321 -24.23 9.71 17.42
CA LEU A 321 -24.91 10.92 17.93
C LEU A 321 -23.99 12.13 17.99
#